data_AF-A0A4Y2RYX3-F1
#
_entry.id   AF-A0A4Y2RYX3-F1
#
_cell.length_a   1.000
_cell.length_b   1.000
_cell.length_c   1.000
_cell.angle_alpha   90.00
_cell.angle_beta   90.00
_cell.angle_gamma   90.00
#
_symmetry.space_group_name_H-M   'P 1'
#
loop_
_entity.id
_entity.type
_entity.pdbx_description
1 polymer ?
#
loop_
_entity_poly.entity_id
_entity_poly.type
_entity_poly.pdbx_seq_one_letter_code
_entity_poly.pdbx_strand_id
1 'polypeptide(L)'
;MTTEDKWSLSDIQKAQLENPDIRPILKMKVNSADRPSWQEIARESPATKGYWALWSSLYLKDGVLYRKWESNDGGFYRRQLILRKGRIQEVLREIHDHTSGRHFGVMKTLRKIRKQFYWDRLLTDVEKWCRKCQACGARKKPKTEQGKSITGRTPAEIFPDRTLRFLRVPIV
;
A
#
# COMPACT_ATOMS: atom_id res chain seq x y z
N MET A 1 -6.24 -6.49 18.34
CA MET A 1 -7.26 -5.61 17.72
C MET A 1 -6.79 -5.27 16.33
N THR A 2 -7.54 -5.69 15.32
CA THR A 2 -7.33 -5.33 13.92
C THR A 2 -7.73 -3.87 13.75
N THR A 3 -6.93 -3.09 13.02
CA THR A 3 -7.18 -1.66 12.78
C THR A 3 -8.38 -1.42 11.86
N GLU A 4 -8.90 -2.49 11.25
CA GLU A 4 -10.14 -2.46 10.45
C GLU A 4 -11.39 -2.19 11.30
N ASP A 5 -11.41 -2.60 12.58
CA ASP A 5 -12.57 -2.44 13.48
C ASP A 5 -12.79 -0.98 13.94
N LYS A 6 -11.91 -0.07 13.53
CA LYS A 6 -11.89 1.33 13.96
C LYS A 6 -12.88 2.21 13.19
N TRP A 7 -13.23 1.84 11.96
CA TRP A 7 -14.08 2.66 11.10
C TRP A 7 -15.32 1.89 10.67
N SER A 8 -16.47 2.56 10.72
CA SER A 8 -17.70 1.95 10.24
C SER A 8 -17.59 1.64 8.73
N LEU A 9 -18.27 0.57 8.29
CA LEU A 9 -18.32 0.20 6.88
C LEU A 9 -18.86 1.34 6.01
N SER A 10 -19.93 2.01 6.47
CA SER A 10 -20.51 3.17 5.78
C SER A 10 -19.49 4.30 5.59
N ASP A 11 -18.68 4.59 6.62
CA ASP A 11 -17.64 5.62 6.49
C ASP A 11 -16.59 5.23 5.46
N ILE A 12 -16.21 3.95 5.40
CA ILE A 12 -15.23 3.45 4.44
C ILE A 12 -15.79 3.52 3.01
N GLN A 13 -17.04 3.11 2.81
CA GLN A 13 -17.72 3.18 1.50
C GLN A 13 -17.79 4.64 1.01
N LYS A 14 -18.35 5.54 1.83
CA LYS A 14 -18.44 6.97 1.54
C LYS A 14 -17.06 7.54 1.22
N ALA A 15 -16.06 7.17 2.02
CA ALA A 15 -14.68 7.60 1.85
C ALA A 15 -14.06 7.18 0.51
N GLN A 16 -14.32 5.96 0.03
CA GLN A 16 -13.83 5.50 -1.28
C GLN A 16 -14.59 6.16 -2.42
N LEU A 17 -15.90 6.36 -2.28
CA LEU A 17 -16.73 7.07 -3.25
C LEU A 17 -16.32 8.54 -3.41
N GLU A 18 -15.93 9.22 -2.35
CA GLU A 18 -15.46 10.62 -2.43
C GLU A 18 -14.04 10.75 -2.99
N ASN A 19 -13.24 9.67 -3.01
CA ASN A 19 -11.85 9.74 -3.43
C ASN A 19 -11.73 9.73 -4.96
N PRO A 20 -11.21 10.79 -5.60
CA PRO A 20 -11.08 10.85 -7.06
C PRO A 20 -10.16 9.77 -7.65
N ASP A 21 -9.21 9.25 -6.86
CA ASP A 21 -8.27 8.22 -7.31
C ASP A 21 -8.84 6.78 -7.18
N ILE A 22 -9.87 6.57 -6.34
CA ILE A 22 -10.47 5.23 -6.08
C ILE A 22 -11.83 5.10 -6.74
N ARG A 23 -12.66 6.16 -6.69
CA ARG A 23 -14.03 6.18 -7.22
C ARG A 23 -14.14 5.62 -8.64
N PRO A 24 -13.26 5.96 -9.61
CA PRO A 24 -13.38 5.43 -10.97
C PRO A 24 -13.28 3.89 -11.00
N ILE A 25 -12.31 3.32 -10.29
CA ILE A 25 -12.12 1.87 -10.21
C ILE A 25 -13.28 1.19 -9.50
N LEU A 26 -13.80 1.79 -8.44
CA LEU A 26 -14.97 1.27 -7.74
C LEU A 26 -16.18 1.19 -8.67
N LYS A 27 -16.49 2.27 -9.41
CA LYS A 27 -17.58 2.29 -10.40
C LYS A 27 -17.39 1.23 -11.48
N MET A 28 -16.18 1.13 -12.03
CA MET A 28 -15.87 0.13 -13.06
C MET A 28 -16.06 -1.29 -12.53
N LYS A 29 -15.61 -1.59 -11.29
CA LYS A 29 -15.75 -2.91 -10.66
C LYS A 29 -17.20 -3.30 -10.34
N VAL A 30 -18.07 -2.33 -10.10
CA VAL A 30 -19.51 -2.57 -9.93
C VAL A 30 -20.15 -2.94 -11.27
N ASN A 31 -19.73 -2.28 -12.36
CA ASN A 31 -20.36 -2.42 -13.66
C ASN A 31 -19.88 -3.64 -14.46
N SER A 32 -18.63 -4.07 -14.27
CA SER A 32 -18.06 -5.21 -14.99
C SER A 32 -17.00 -5.96 -14.18
N ALA A 33 -16.93 -7.28 -14.38
CA ALA A 33 -15.85 -8.11 -13.88
C ALA A 33 -14.56 -7.92 -14.70
N ASP A 34 -14.71 -7.61 -15.99
CA ASP A 34 -13.61 -7.49 -16.93
C ASP A 34 -12.80 -6.22 -16.70
N ARG A 35 -11.50 -6.32 -16.95
CA ARG A 35 -10.61 -5.17 -16.83
C ARG A 35 -10.92 -4.17 -17.94
N PRO A 36 -11.19 -2.89 -17.62
CA PRO A 36 -11.38 -1.86 -18.62
C PRO A 36 -10.18 -1.77 -19.57
N SER A 37 -10.44 -1.37 -20.81
CA SER A 37 -9.40 -1.11 -21.80
C SER A 37 -8.53 0.09 -21.40
N TRP A 38 -7.38 0.24 -22.07
CA TRP A 38 -6.52 1.39 -21.85
C TRP A 38 -7.20 2.72 -22.23
N GLN A 39 -8.02 2.72 -23.28
CA GLN A 39 -8.71 3.93 -23.76
C GLN A 39 -9.66 4.50 -22.70
N GLU A 40 -10.32 3.62 -21.94
CA GLU A 40 -11.23 4.01 -20.85
C GLU A 40 -10.50 4.62 -19.65
N ILE A 41 -9.26 4.17 -19.36
CA ILE A 41 -8.49 4.64 -18.20
C ILE A 41 -7.44 5.71 -18.54
N ALA A 42 -7.19 5.98 -19.82
CA ALA A 42 -6.08 6.84 -20.27
C ALA A 42 -6.14 8.27 -19.71
N ARG A 43 -7.34 8.81 -19.48
CA ARG A 43 -7.56 10.16 -18.93
C ARG A 43 -7.58 10.21 -17.40
N GLU A 44 -7.56 9.06 -16.74
CA GLU A 44 -7.58 8.97 -15.29
C GLU A 44 -6.23 9.29 -14.65
N SER A 45 -6.27 9.55 -13.34
CA SER A 45 -5.08 9.89 -12.56
C SER A 45 -4.03 8.76 -12.56
N PRO A 46 -2.73 9.07 -12.33
CA PRO A 46 -1.71 8.04 -12.18
C PRO A 46 -2.03 7.01 -11.08
N ALA A 47 -2.66 7.44 -9.98
CA ALA A 47 -3.05 6.54 -8.90
C ALA A 47 -4.18 5.59 -9.33
N THR A 48 -5.19 6.12 -10.03
CA THR A 48 -6.27 5.31 -10.63
C THR A 48 -5.70 4.27 -11.59
N LYS A 49 -4.77 4.66 -12.47
CA LYS A 49 -4.06 3.73 -13.38
C LYS A 49 -3.25 2.69 -12.62
N GLY A 50 -2.64 3.06 -11.49
CA GLY A 50 -1.99 2.14 -10.57
C GLY A 50 -2.95 1.07 -10.06
N TYR A 51 -4.13 1.45 -9.59
CA TYR A 51 -5.17 0.49 -9.18
C TYR A 51 -5.70 -0.34 -10.36
N TRP A 52 -5.87 0.25 -11.55
CA TRP A 52 -6.24 -0.48 -12.76
C TRP A 52 -5.21 -1.57 -13.13
N ALA A 53 -3.92 -1.32 -12.95
CA ALA A 53 -2.88 -2.34 -13.14
C ALA A 53 -3.04 -3.52 -12.16
N LEU A 54 -3.63 -3.28 -10.99
CA LEU A 54 -3.95 -4.28 -9.97
C LEU A 54 -5.29 -5.00 -10.19
N TRP A 55 -6.01 -4.75 -11.29
CA TRP A 55 -7.43 -5.14 -11.46
C TRP A 55 -7.78 -6.56 -11.02
N SER A 56 -6.98 -7.56 -11.41
CA SER A 56 -7.22 -8.98 -11.10
C SER A 56 -7.14 -9.28 -9.59
N SER A 57 -6.37 -8.49 -8.86
CA SER A 57 -6.27 -8.58 -7.41
C SER A 57 -7.32 -7.75 -6.67
N LEU A 58 -8.04 -6.85 -7.36
CA LEU A 58 -9.06 -6.00 -6.76
C LEU A 58 -10.44 -6.66 -6.77
N TYR A 59 -11.17 -6.51 -5.68
CA TYR A 59 -12.52 -7.04 -5.53
C TYR A 59 -13.34 -6.17 -4.59
N LEU A 60 -14.66 -6.27 -4.75
CA LEU A 60 -15.62 -5.61 -3.87
C LEU A 60 -16.08 -6.59 -2.80
N LYS A 61 -16.21 -6.09 -1.58
CA LYS A 61 -16.91 -6.77 -0.49
C LYS A 61 -17.72 -5.71 0.25
N ASP A 62 -19.03 -5.93 0.39
CA ASP A 62 -19.94 -5.01 1.06
C ASP A 62 -19.78 -3.56 0.55
N GLY A 63 -19.71 -3.38 -0.77
CA GLY A 63 -19.52 -2.07 -1.41
C GLY A 63 -18.14 -1.40 -1.21
N VAL A 64 -17.20 -2.06 -0.53
CA VAL A 64 -15.84 -1.57 -0.29
C VAL A 64 -14.84 -2.28 -1.18
N LEU A 65 -13.92 -1.51 -1.77
CA LEU A 65 -12.83 -2.00 -2.60
C LEU A 65 -11.66 -2.49 -1.74
N TYR A 66 -11.28 -3.75 -1.97
CA TYR A 66 -10.15 -4.43 -1.36
C TYR A 66 -9.19 -4.94 -2.41
N ARG A 67 -7.94 -5.17 -1.99
CA ARG A 67 -6.92 -5.92 -2.72
C ARG A 67 -6.72 -7.29 -2.07
N LYS A 68 -6.66 -8.34 -2.88
CA LYS A 68 -6.13 -9.65 -2.51
C LYS A 68 -4.62 -9.62 -2.71
N TRP A 69 -3.89 -10.04 -1.70
CA TRP A 69 -2.47 -10.32 -1.80
C TRP A 69 -2.25 -11.79 -1.48
N GLU A 70 -1.51 -12.46 -2.35
CA GLU A 70 -1.17 -13.87 -2.22
C GLU A 70 0.36 -14.01 -2.17
N SER A 71 0.85 -14.92 -1.32
CA SER A 71 2.25 -15.29 -1.30
C SER A 71 2.63 -16.06 -2.57
N ASN A 72 3.92 -16.10 -2.89
CA ASN A 72 4.42 -16.76 -4.10
C ASN A 72 4.11 -18.27 -4.15
N ASP A 73 3.97 -18.90 -2.99
CA ASP A 73 3.63 -20.32 -2.82
C ASP A 73 2.12 -20.58 -2.76
N GLY A 74 1.28 -19.53 -2.87
CA GLY A 74 -0.17 -19.64 -2.77
C GLY A 74 -0.71 -19.97 -1.37
N GLY A 75 0.18 -20.23 -0.40
CA GLY A 75 -0.18 -20.67 0.95
C GLY A 75 -0.69 -19.58 1.88
N PHE A 76 -0.48 -18.30 1.55
CA PHE A 76 -0.91 -17.16 2.34
C PHE A 76 -1.74 -16.18 1.53
N TYR A 77 -2.97 -15.97 1.99
CA TYR A 77 -3.88 -14.96 1.50
C TYR A 77 -4.00 -13.80 2.51
N ARG A 78 -4.01 -12.57 2.01
CA ARG A 78 -4.35 -11.37 2.80
C ARG A 78 -5.30 -10.47 2.05
N ARG A 79 -6.32 -10.02 2.78
CA ARG A 79 -7.17 -8.90 2.38
C ARG A 79 -6.51 -7.59 2.82
N GLN A 80 -6.43 -6.65 1.90
CA GLN A 80 -5.94 -5.30 2.16
C GLN A 80 -7.01 -4.29 1.76
N LEU A 81 -7.45 -3.46 2.70
CA LEU A 81 -8.34 -2.34 2.43
C LEU A 81 -7.61 -1.29 1.58
N ILE A 82 -8.23 -0.84 0.48
CA ILE A 82 -7.74 0.28 -0.32
C ILE A 82 -8.00 1.58 0.44
N LEU A 83 -6.94 2.23 0.91
CA LEU A 83 -7.02 3.38 1.79
C LEU A 83 -7.01 4.70 1.00
N ARG A 84 -7.82 5.68 1.42
CA ARG A 84 -7.79 7.05 0.89
C ARG A 84 -6.70 7.91 1.55
N LYS A 85 -6.27 8.95 0.83
CA LYS A 85 -5.23 9.90 1.29
C LYS A 85 -5.47 10.46 2.70
N GLY A 86 -6.71 10.81 3.04
CA GLY A 86 -7.06 11.38 4.35
C GLY A 86 -6.78 10.49 5.57
N ARG A 87 -6.71 9.17 5.40
CA ARG A 87 -6.45 8.22 6.49
C ARG A 87 -5.02 7.67 6.53
N ILE A 88 -4.20 7.99 5.52
CA ILE A 88 -2.81 7.50 5.43
C ILE A 88 -2.00 7.94 6.65
N GLN A 89 -2.08 9.22 7.03
CA GLN A 89 -1.29 9.77 8.15
C GLN A 89 -1.66 9.12 9.50
N GLU A 90 -2.94 8.82 9.70
CA GLU A 90 -3.43 8.14 10.90
C GLU A 90 -2.85 6.72 11.00
N VAL A 91 -2.97 5.93 9.93
CA VAL A 91 -2.42 4.57 9.86
C VAL A 91 -0.90 4.54 10.01
N LEU A 92 -0.21 5.48 9.37
CA LEU A 92 1.25 5.60 9.48
C LEU A 92 1.67 5.87 10.91
N ARG A 93 1.03 6.82 11.60
CA ARG A 93 1.31 7.15 13.00
C ARG A 93 1.09 5.95 13.92
N GLU A 94 -0.10 5.35 13.83
CA GLU A 94 -0.49 4.23 14.69
C GLU A 94 0.48 3.04 14.58
N ILE A 95 0.87 2.70 13.34
CA ILE A 95 1.77 1.58 13.11
C ILE A 95 3.23 1.95 13.41
N HIS A 96 3.65 3.18 13.09
CA HIS A 96 5.03 3.62 13.29
C HIS A 96 5.38 3.79 14.77
N ASP A 97 4.53 4.48 15.54
CA ASP A 97 4.88 4.92 16.89
C ASP A 97 4.95 3.73 17.85
N HIS A 98 4.11 2.71 17.63
CA HIS A 98 3.95 1.48 18.42
C HIS A 98 3.71 1.71 19.93
N THR A 99 2.86 0.89 20.54
CA THR A 99 2.46 1.06 21.95
C THR A 99 3.63 1.05 22.95
N SER A 100 4.75 0.42 22.60
CA SER A 100 5.94 0.35 23.46
C SER A 100 6.82 1.62 23.43
N GLY A 101 6.38 2.71 22.79
CA GLY A 101 7.18 3.94 22.63
C GLY A 101 8.43 3.78 21.75
N ARG A 102 8.56 2.64 21.06
CA ARG A 102 9.67 2.34 20.16
C ARG A 102 9.18 2.40 18.72
N HIS A 103 9.61 3.44 18.03
CA HIS A 103 9.24 3.65 16.65
C HIS A 103 9.81 2.57 15.73
N PHE A 104 9.00 2.12 14.77
CA PHE A 104 9.41 1.16 13.76
C PHE A 104 10.12 1.80 12.58
N GLY A 105 11.23 1.17 12.15
CA GLY A 105 11.86 1.51 10.87
C GLY A 105 11.01 1.09 9.67
N VAL A 106 11.33 1.65 8.51
CA VAL A 106 10.58 1.53 7.24
C VAL A 106 10.07 0.12 6.98
N MET A 107 10.95 -0.89 6.99
CA MET A 107 10.58 -2.26 6.63
C MET A 107 9.56 -2.89 7.60
N LYS A 108 9.70 -2.62 8.90
CA LYS A 108 8.79 -3.16 9.91
C LYS A 108 7.42 -2.47 9.85
N THR A 109 7.41 -1.16 9.62
CA THR A 109 6.19 -0.37 9.37
C THR A 109 5.47 -0.88 8.13
N LEU A 110 6.19 -1.02 7.02
CA LEU A 110 5.68 -1.53 5.74
C LEU A 110 5.06 -2.94 5.88
N ARG A 111 5.77 -3.87 6.54
CA ARG A 111 5.31 -5.24 6.76
C ARG A 111 4.02 -5.28 7.58
N LYS A 112 3.84 -4.36 8.53
CA LYS A 112 2.63 -4.27 9.34
C LYS A 112 1.46 -3.65 8.57
N ILE A 113 1.69 -2.57 7.83
CA ILE A 113 0.66 -1.94 6.98
C ILE A 113 0.10 -2.94 5.98
N ARG A 114 0.99 -3.65 5.25
CA ARG A 114 0.61 -4.66 4.24
C ARG A 114 -0.15 -5.86 4.81
N LYS A 115 -0.36 -5.95 6.12
CA LYS A 115 -1.28 -6.96 6.68
C LYS A 115 -2.75 -6.60 6.44
N GLN A 116 -3.07 -5.31 6.33
CA GLN A 116 -4.46 -4.81 6.39
C GLN A 116 -4.75 -3.71 5.37
N PHE A 117 -3.75 -2.98 4.88
CA PHE A 117 -3.98 -1.80 4.05
C PHE A 117 -3.10 -1.79 2.80
N TYR A 118 -3.61 -1.11 1.77
CA TYR A 118 -2.89 -0.77 0.56
C TYR A 118 -3.31 0.61 0.04
N TRP A 119 -2.39 1.37 -0.57
CA TRP A 119 -2.68 2.59 -1.33
C TRP A 119 -1.57 2.85 -2.36
N ASP A 120 -1.83 3.71 -3.33
CA ASP A 120 -0.81 4.17 -4.28
C ASP A 120 0.39 4.80 -3.56
N ARG A 121 1.63 4.49 -3.98
CA ARG A 121 2.88 5.00 -3.37
C ARG A 121 3.10 4.66 -1.89
N LEU A 122 2.48 3.60 -1.39
CA LEU A 122 2.60 3.15 0.01
C LEU A 122 4.05 3.07 0.51
N LEU A 123 4.97 2.48 -0.26
CA LEU A 123 6.38 2.40 0.13
C LEU A 123 7.00 3.79 0.31
N THR A 124 6.82 4.67 -0.69
CA THR A 124 7.35 6.03 -0.69
C THR A 124 6.81 6.85 0.50
N ASP A 125 5.53 6.71 0.81
CA ASP A 125 4.92 7.39 1.96
C ASP A 125 5.46 6.88 3.29
N VAL A 126 5.65 5.56 3.44
CA VAL A 126 6.26 4.97 4.65
C VAL A 126 7.71 5.44 4.83
N GLU A 127 8.50 5.48 3.76
CA GLU A 127 9.87 5.98 3.77
C GLU A 127 9.93 7.45 4.17
N LYS A 128 9.10 8.29 3.54
CA LYS A 128 9.00 9.72 3.81
C LYS A 128 8.58 9.98 5.26
N TRP A 129 7.61 9.22 5.78
CA TRP A 129 7.16 9.31 7.16
C TRP A 129 8.29 8.98 8.15
N CYS A 130 8.93 7.83 8.00
CA CYS A 130 10.03 7.41 8.89
C CYS A 130 11.22 8.38 8.83
N ARG A 131 11.51 8.96 7.66
CA ARG A 131 12.58 9.96 7.48
C ARG A 131 12.26 11.27 8.20
N LYS A 132 10.99 11.71 8.18
CA LYS A 132 10.54 12.95 8.82
C LYS A 132 10.33 12.84 10.33
N CYS A 133 10.38 11.63 10.89
CA CYS A 133 10.22 11.41 12.32
C CYS A 133 11.43 11.95 13.10
N GLN A 134 11.21 13.00 13.89
CA GLN A 134 12.24 13.64 14.72
C GLN A 134 12.84 12.70 15.76
N ALA A 135 11.99 11.91 16.45
CA ALA A 135 12.43 10.94 17.44
C ALA A 135 13.33 9.84 16.84
N CYS A 136 13.07 9.42 15.60
CA CYS A 136 13.94 8.50 14.88
C CYS A 136 15.23 9.17 14.38
N GLY A 137 15.13 10.42 13.93
CA GLY A 137 16.26 11.22 13.46
C GLY A 137 17.30 11.44 14.56
N ALA A 138 16.86 11.89 15.73
CA ALA A 138 17.74 12.15 16.89
C ALA A 138 18.51 10.92 17.38
N ARG A 139 17.99 9.70 17.14
CA ARG A 139 18.64 8.44 17.53
C ARG A 139 19.63 7.90 16.49
N LYS A 140 19.57 8.38 15.24
CA LYS A 140 20.55 7.97 14.22
C LYS A 140 21.86 8.69 14.52
N LYS A 141 22.81 7.99 15.13
CA LYS A 141 24.19 8.49 15.26
C LYS A 141 24.73 8.85 13.87
N PRO A 142 25.51 9.95 13.73
CA PRO A 142 26.26 10.20 12.51
C PRO A 142 27.10 8.96 12.20
N LYS A 143 27.10 8.51 10.94
CA LYS A 143 28.01 7.44 10.52
C LYS A 143 29.42 8.01 10.56
N THR A 144 30.20 7.68 11.58
CA THR A 144 31.66 7.77 11.48
C THR A 144 32.10 6.70 10.47
N GLU A 145 32.75 7.13 9.39
CA GLU A 145 33.33 6.24 8.40
C GLU A 145 34.53 5.50 9.00
N GLN A 146 34.31 4.32 9.57
CA GLN A 146 35.38 3.42 9.97
C GLN A 146 35.01 1.98 9.60
N GLY A 147 35.82 1.40 8.70
CA GLY A 147 36.02 -0.04 8.53
C GLY A 147 34.94 -0.80 7.75
N LYS A 148 35.23 -1.14 6.50
CA LYS A 148 34.51 -2.19 5.75
C LYS A 148 34.62 -3.51 6.52
N SER A 149 33.48 -4.09 6.92
CA SER A 149 33.39 -5.52 7.25
C SER A 149 32.29 -6.16 6.42
N ILE A 150 32.75 -7.00 5.50
CA ILE A 150 31.95 -7.94 4.70
C ILE A 150 31.37 -8.99 5.64
N THR A 151 30.09 -8.86 5.96
CA THR A 151 29.29 -9.97 6.49
C THR A 151 28.13 -10.20 5.53
N GLY A 152 28.08 -11.41 4.99
CA GLY A 152 27.15 -11.82 3.95
C GLY A 152 25.70 -11.67 4.40
N ARG A 153 24.88 -11.06 3.55
CA ARG A 153 23.42 -11.15 3.68
C ARG A 153 22.94 -12.41 2.99
N THR A 154 22.33 -13.28 3.78
CA THR A 154 21.41 -14.32 3.33
C THR A 154 20.25 -13.68 2.53
N PRO A 155 19.87 -14.22 1.35
CA PRO A 155 18.76 -13.69 0.57
C PRO A 155 17.44 -14.43 0.86
N ALA A 156 16.51 -13.75 1.55
CA ALA A 156 15.06 -14.02 1.61
C ALA A 156 14.45 -12.92 2.49
N GLU A 157 13.43 -12.14 2.17
CA GLU A 157 12.30 -12.30 1.26
C GLU A 157 12.12 -10.95 0.55
N ILE A 158 12.63 -10.85 -0.68
CA ILE A 158 12.05 -9.90 -1.62
C ILE A 158 10.66 -10.46 -1.88
N PHE A 159 9.62 -9.85 -1.33
CA PHE A 159 8.27 -10.06 -1.83
C PHE A 159 8.18 -9.19 -3.08
N PRO A 160 8.41 -9.71 -4.31
CA PRO A 160 8.12 -8.95 -5.49
C PRO A 160 6.62 -8.66 -5.43
N ASP A 161 6.27 -7.38 -5.28
CA ASP A 161 4.93 -6.92 -5.62
C ASP A 161 4.82 -7.16 -7.14
N ARG A 162 4.27 -8.32 -7.52
CA ARG A 162 4.26 -8.77 -8.91
C ARG A 162 3.38 -7.90 -9.81
N THR A 163 2.85 -6.80 -9.29
CA THR A 163 1.90 -5.95 -9.97
C THR A 163 2.47 -4.63 -10.47
N LEU A 164 3.79 -4.42 -10.39
CA LEU A 164 4.48 -3.39 -11.16
C LEU A 164 5.46 -4.02 -12.17
N ARG A 165 4.95 -4.87 -13.06
CA ARG A 165 5.53 -4.87 -14.42
C ARG A 165 5.03 -3.59 -15.05
N PHE A 166 5.90 -2.60 -15.19
CA PHE A 166 5.71 -1.53 -16.14
C PHE A 166 5.41 -2.20 -17.48
N LEU A 167 4.14 -2.24 -17.88
CA LEU A 167 3.76 -2.54 -19.25
C LEU A 167 4.28 -1.35 -20.05
N ARG A 168 5.52 -1.45 -20.54
CA ARG A 168 5.87 -0.86 -21.82
C ARG A 168 4.94 -1.54 -22.83
N VAL A 169 3.77 -0.94 -23.06
CA VAL A 169 2.99 -1.25 -24.25
C VAL A 169 3.70 -0.50 -25.38
N PRO A 170 4.14 -1.18 -26.46
CA PRO A 170 4.63 -0.49 -27.62
C PRO A 170 3.51 0.37 -28.19
N ILE A 171 3.84 1.64 -28.43
CA ILE A 171 3.04 2.50 -29.30
C ILE A 171 3.10 1.84 -30.68
N VAL A 172 1.99 1.26 -31.11
CA VAL A 172 1.70 1.02 -32.53
C VAL A 172 0.61 2.01 -32.93
#